data_AF-A0A2E0XP55-F1
#
_entry.id   AF-A0A2E0XP55-F1
#
_cell.length_a   1.000
_cell.length_b   1.000
_cell.length_c   1.000
_cell.angle_alpha   90.00
_cell.angle_beta   90.00
_cell.angle_gamma   90.00
#
_symmetry.space_group_name_H-M   'P 1'
#
loop_
_entity.id
_entity.type
_entity.pdbx_description
1 polymer ?
#
loop_
_entity_poly.entity_id
_entity_poly.type
_entity_poly.pdbx_seq_one_letter_code
_entity_poly.pdbx_strand_id
1 'polypeptide(L)'
;MNDGSTTAERKGFRLRPDELAQSVRDGYIVRQNVFMAEENDMLCQVAEDIVDGKRPFPSEHIAQNSLARNGEVERSGIYAMHKIHHPSCYCQEFLVRMRDLRLTSSLINLLGPDILGINNLFIWKAPEIGLGFPWHQDKYYFRRRFRTETTVGTWTAIDTADQENGCLHVISVATKAITKVISSNTMTSRVRNRRSSSWHEGFAT
;
A
#
# COMPACT_ATOMS: atom_id res chain seq x y z
N MET A 1 12.63 26.63 -19.04
CA MET A 1 13.91 25.89 -19.01
C MET A 1 13.56 24.43 -19.20
N ASN A 2 14.07 23.82 -20.27
CA ASN A 2 13.66 22.50 -20.73
C ASN A 2 14.54 21.46 -20.01
N ASP A 3 13.94 20.76 -19.05
CA ASP A 3 14.61 19.72 -18.28
C ASP A 3 14.54 18.40 -19.06
N GLY A 4 15.65 18.03 -19.69
CA GLY A 4 15.80 16.74 -20.37
C GLY A 4 15.98 15.56 -19.40
N SER A 5 16.14 15.82 -18.10
CA SER A 5 16.38 14.82 -17.05
C SER A 5 15.10 14.04 -16.71
N THR A 6 13.98 14.74 -16.55
CA THR A 6 12.68 14.14 -16.23
C THR A 6 12.14 13.26 -17.35
N THR A 7 12.52 13.50 -18.60
CA THR A 7 11.97 12.73 -19.73
C THR A 7 12.60 11.34 -19.85
N ALA A 8 13.90 11.21 -19.52
CA ALA A 8 14.60 9.93 -19.49
C ALA A 8 14.26 9.12 -18.24
N GLU A 9 14.19 9.77 -17.06
CA GLU A 9 13.71 9.13 -15.83
C GLU A 9 12.25 8.67 -15.95
N ARG A 10 11.38 9.48 -16.58
CA ARG A 10 10.00 9.07 -16.92
C ARG A 10 9.94 7.84 -17.82
N LYS A 11 10.94 7.58 -18.66
CA LYS A 11 10.97 6.37 -19.51
C LYS A 11 11.37 5.13 -18.71
N GLY A 12 12.27 5.27 -17.74
CA GLY A 12 12.77 4.15 -16.92
C GLY A 12 11.70 3.44 -16.09
N PHE A 13 10.64 4.14 -15.69
CA PHE A 13 9.59 3.58 -14.83
C PHE A 13 8.29 3.22 -15.55
N ARG A 14 8.24 3.36 -16.89
CA ARG A 14 7.10 2.91 -17.70
C ARG A 14 6.95 1.39 -17.65
N LEU A 15 5.75 0.91 -17.97
CA LEU A 15 5.54 -0.52 -18.18
C LEU A 15 6.33 -0.99 -19.39
N ARG A 16 7.10 -2.07 -19.18
CA ARG A 16 7.68 -2.82 -20.29
C ARG A 16 6.57 -3.58 -21.03
N PRO A 17 6.78 -3.97 -22.31
CA PRO A 17 5.77 -4.71 -23.08
C PRO A 17 5.29 -6.00 -22.40
N ASP A 18 6.19 -6.73 -21.73
CA ASP A 18 5.88 -7.92 -20.94
C ASP A 18 4.98 -7.61 -19.74
N GLU A 19 5.26 -6.53 -19.00
CA GLU A 19 4.44 -6.09 -17.87
C GLU A 19 3.07 -5.60 -18.32
N LEU A 20 2.99 -4.90 -19.45
CA LEU A 20 1.73 -4.47 -20.03
C LEU A 20 0.89 -5.70 -20.41
N ALA A 21 1.48 -6.67 -21.11
CA ALA A 21 0.79 -7.90 -21.48
C ALA A 21 0.36 -8.71 -20.25
N GLN A 22 1.18 -8.76 -19.19
CA GLN A 22 0.81 -9.37 -17.91
C GLN A 22 -0.37 -8.64 -17.27
N SER A 23 -0.35 -7.30 -17.21
CA SER A 23 -1.43 -6.52 -16.60
C SER A 23 -2.79 -6.78 -17.27
N VAL A 24 -2.79 -7.02 -18.58
CA VAL A 24 -4.01 -7.34 -19.34
C VAL A 24 -4.48 -8.76 -19.07
N ARG A 25 -3.56 -9.73 -19.00
CA ARG A 25 -3.90 -11.15 -18.79
C ARG A 25 -4.30 -11.45 -17.35
N ASP A 26 -3.54 -10.93 -16.40
CA ASP A 26 -3.59 -11.35 -14.99
C ASP A 26 -4.30 -10.31 -14.12
N GLY A 27 -4.46 -9.08 -14.63
CA GLY A 27 -5.05 -7.98 -13.88
C GLY A 27 -4.10 -7.37 -12.84
N TYR A 28 -2.81 -7.73 -12.83
CA TYR A 28 -1.79 -7.11 -11.98
C TYR A 28 -0.37 -7.30 -12.55
N ILE A 29 0.59 -6.61 -11.96
CA ILE A 29 2.03 -6.77 -12.17
C ILE A 29 2.71 -6.68 -10.81
N VAL A 30 3.97 -7.12 -10.69
CA VAL A 30 4.75 -6.99 -9.45
C VAL A 30 6.13 -6.42 -9.78
N ARG A 31 6.61 -5.45 -8.99
CA ARG A 31 7.97 -4.90 -9.14
C ARG A 31 8.67 -4.86 -7.81
N GLN A 32 9.76 -5.59 -7.72
CA GLN A 32 10.60 -5.63 -6.53
C GLN A 32 11.54 -4.43 -6.47
N ASN A 33 11.92 -4.02 -5.25
CA ASN A 33 12.93 -2.99 -4.99
C ASN A 33 12.66 -1.66 -5.70
N VAL A 34 11.40 -1.20 -5.71
CA VAL A 34 11.01 0.10 -6.31
C VAL A 34 11.46 1.26 -5.43
N PHE A 35 11.38 1.07 -4.12
CA PHE A 35 11.81 2.02 -3.10
C PHE A 35 12.81 1.34 -2.17
N MET A 36 13.79 2.10 -1.70
CA MET A 36 14.76 1.62 -0.72
C MET A 36 14.12 1.54 0.67
N ALA A 37 14.70 0.73 1.56
CA ALA A 37 14.21 0.55 2.92
C ALA A 37 14.16 1.88 3.68
N GLU A 38 15.15 2.74 3.50
CA GLU A 38 15.25 4.05 4.16
C GLU A 38 14.11 4.99 3.73
N GLU A 39 13.69 4.91 2.46
CA GLU A 39 12.56 5.69 1.95
C GLU A 39 11.23 5.23 2.58
N ASN A 40 11.12 3.94 2.89
CA ASN A 40 9.96 3.36 3.57
C ASN A 40 9.98 3.65 5.07
N ASP A 41 11.14 3.55 5.72
CA ASP A 41 11.34 3.87 7.13
C ASP A 41 10.94 5.31 7.44
N MET A 42 11.22 6.24 6.52
CA MET A 42 10.76 7.62 6.64
C MET A 42 9.22 7.71 6.70
N LEU A 43 8.50 6.99 5.84
CA LEU A 43 7.02 6.98 5.89
C LEU A 43 6.48 6.28 7.14
N CYS A 44 7.14 5.22 7.60
CA CYS A 44 6.85 4.59 8.90
C CYS A 44 6.96 5.61 10.03
N GLN A 45 8.07 6.36 10.09
CA GLN A 45 8.30 7.33 11.16
C GLN A 45 7.24 8.43 11.14
N VAL A 46 6.87 8.95 9.97
CA VAL A 46 5.79 9.94 9.84
C VAL A 46 4.47 9.38 10.37
N ALA A 47 4.15 8.12 10.03
CA ALA A 47 2.92 7.47 10.48
C ALA A 47 2.93 7.17 12.00
N GLU A 48 4.07 6.78 12.56
CA GLU A 48 4.27 6.62 14.01
C GLU A 48 4.11 7.97 14.75
N ASP A 49 4.73 9.03 14.24
CA ASP A 49 4.63 10.37 14.82
C ASP A 49 3.18 10.90 14.83
N ILE A 50 2.39 10.57 13.81
CA ILE A 50 0.94 10.88 13.77
C ILE A 50 0.21 10.16 14.91
N VAL A 51 0.48 8.87 15.10
CA VAL A 51 -0.18 8.06 16.13
C VAL A 51 0.23 8.50 17.54
N ASP A 52 1.50 8.88 17.72
CA ASP A 52 2.04 9.40 18.97
C ASP A 52 1.61 10.86 19.26
N GLY A 53 0.88 11.51 18.36
CA GLY A 53 0.44 12.90 18.50
C GLY A 53 1.58 13.93 18.35
N LYS A 54 2.74 13.52 17.84
CA LYS A 54 3.89 14.40 17.54
C LYS A 54 3.67 15.21 16.27
N ARG A 55 2.72 14.80 15.43
CA ARG A 55 2.32 15.52 14.20
C ARG A 55 0.82 15.81 14.21
N PRO A 56 0.40 17.02 13.82
CA PRO A 56 -1.02 17.34 13.69
C PRO A 56 -1.64 16.50 12.58
N PHE A 57 -2.71 15.77 12.90
CA PHE A 57 -3.46 14.97 11.96
C PHE A 57 -4.92 14.85 12.42
N PRO A 58 -5.93 14.94 11.52
CA PRO A 58 -7.32 14.84 11.94
C PRO A 58 -7.65 13.45 12.48
N SER A 59 -8.14 13.40 13.71
CA SER A 59 -8.41 12.14 14.43
C SER A 59 -9.44 11.25 13.73
N GLU A 60 -10.38 11.83 12.98
CA GLU A 60 -11.38 11.12 12.18
C GLU A 60 -10.76 10.29 11.04
N HIS A 61 -9.52 10.58 10.68
CA HIS A 61 -8.76 9.83 9.69
C HIS A 61 -7.85 8.78 10.31
N ILE A 62 -7.80 8.65 11.64
CA ILE A 62 -7.02 7.64 12.35
C ILE A 62 -7.96 6.54 12.82
N ALA A 63 -7.78 5.32 12.31
CA ALA A 63 -8.59 4.17 12.68
C ALA A 63 -7.79 3.21 13.56
N GLN A 64 -8.28 2.99 14.78
CA GLN A 64 -7.79 1.95 15.68
C GLN A 64 -8.23 0.55 15.23
N ASN A 65 -7.44 -0.46 15.56
CA ASN A 65 -7.84 -1.87 15.42
C ASN A 65 -9.07 -2.13 16.30
N SER A 66 -10.05 -2.88 15.80
CA SER A 66 -11.30 -3.13 16.54
C SER A 66 -11.08 -3.87 17.85
N LEU A 67 -10.18 -4.87 17.89
CA LEU A 67 -9.91 -5.64 19.11
C LEU A 67 -9.26 -4.77 20.18
N ALA A 68 -8.32 -3.91 19.80
CA ALA A 68 -7.69 -2.96 20.72
C ALA A 68 -8.70 -1.91 21.21
N ARG A 69 -9.50 -1.34 20.29
CA ARG A 69 -10.54 -0.35 20.62
C ARG A 69 -11.62 -0.91 21.54
N ASN A 70 -11.98 -2.18 21.39
CA ASN A 70 -12.98 -2.86 22.19
C ASN A 70 -12.41 -3.36 23.55
N GLY A 71 -11.11 -3.22 23.80
CA GLY A 71 -10.46 -3.74 25.01
C GLY A 71 -10.29 -5.26 25.05
N GLU A 72 -10.43 -5.93 23.91
CA GLU A 72 -10.28 -7.39 23.80
C GLU A 72 -8.79 -7.80 23.79
N VAL A 73 -7.90 -6.89 23.36
CA VAL A 73 -6.45 -7.09 23.38
C VAL A 73 -5.74 -5.80 23.80
N GLU A 74 -4.83 -5.92 24.76
CA GLU A 74 -3.94 -4.84 25.17
C GLU A 74 -2.83 -4.61 24.13
N ARG A 75 -2.86 -3.43 23.51
CA ARG A 75 -1.89 -2.94 22.53
C ARG A 75 -1.74 -1.42 22.64
N SER A 76 -0.60 -0.90 22.20
CA SER A 76 -0.30 0.54 22.22
C SER A 76 0.42 1.01 20.96
N GLY A 77 0.45 2.33 20.77
CA GLY A 77 1.05 2.96 19.59
C GLY A 77 0.51 2.39 18.29
N ILE A 78 1.38 2.23 17.30
CA ILE A 78 1.00 1.68 15.99
C ILE A 78 0.46 0.25 16.05
N TYR A 79 0.79 -0.53 17.09
CA TYR A 79 0.27 -1.90 17.24
C TYR A 79 -1.20 -1.94 17.67
N ALA A 80 -1.78 -0.83 18.10
CA ALA A 80 -3.21 -0.68 18.35
C ALA A 80 -3.96 -0.07 17.15
N MET A 81 -3.25 0.28 16.07
CA MET A 81 -3.83 0.96 14.91
C MET A 81 -4.17 -0.01 13.79
N HIS A 82 -5.12 0.39 12.96
CA HIS A 82 -5.48 -0.31 11.73
C HIS A 82 -5.01 0.45 10.49
N LYS A 83 -5.27 1.77 10.43
CA LYS A 83 -4.88 2.60 9.28
C LYS A 83 -4.99 4.09 9.57
N ILE A 84 -4.33 4.89 8.73
CA ILE A 84 -4.65 6.31 8.53
C ILE A 84 -5.18 6.54 7.11
N HIS A 85 -6.21 7.39 7.01
CA HIS A 85 -6.87 7.79 5.78
C HIS A 85 -6.32 9.11 5.24
N HIS A 86 -6.14 9.17 3.92
CA HIS A 86 -5.72 10.37 3.21
C HIS A 86 -4.44 11.05 3.73
N PRO A 87 -3.38 10.32 4.14
CA PRO A 87 -2.22 10.97 4.73
C PRO A 87 -1.52 11.94 3.78
N SER A 88 -1.61 11.73 2.46
CA SER A 88 -1.12 12.68 1.44
C SER A 88 -1.79 14.06 1.47
N CYS A 89 -2.96 14.20 2.07
CA CYS A 89 -3.64 15.50 2.18
C CYS A 89 -3.07 16.35 3.34
N TYR A 90 -2.39 15.72 4.28
CA TYR A 90 -1.94 16.35 5.53
C TYR A 90 -0.41 16.26 5.72
N CYS A 91 0.25 15.34 5.03
CA CYS A 91 1.68 15.09 5.15
C CYS A 91 2.36 15.13 3.78
N GLN A 92 3.35 16.02 3.65
CA GLN A 92 4.06 16.25 2.40
C GLN A 92 4.81 15.00 1.94
N GLU A 93 5.35 14.21 2.88
CA GLU A 93 6.10 12.99 2.61
C GLU A 93 5.24 11.94 1.89
N PHE A 94 3.99 11.79 2.33
CA PHE A 94 3.00 10.93 1.68
C PHE A 94 2.56 11.47 0.32
N LEU A 95 2.41 12.80 0.18
CA LEU A 95 2.09 13.43 -1.09
C LEU A 95 3.19 13.23 -2.14
N VAL A 96 4.46 13.40 -1.72
CA VAL A 96 5.62 13.15 -2.56
C VAL A 96 5.66 11.70 -3.01
N ARG A 97 5.50 10.74 -2.08
CA ARG A 97 5.43 9.31 -2.43
C ARG A 97 4.32 9.01 -3.43
N MET A 98 3.12 9.55 -3.23
CA MET A 98 1.98 9.35 -4.13
C MET A 98 2.26 9.87 -5.55
N ARG A 99 3.01 10.96 -5.68
CA ARG A 99 3.33 11.60 -6.96
C ARG A 99 4.61 11.07 -7.61
N ASP A 100 5.32 10.16 -6.95
CA ASP A 100 6.58 9.62 -7.43
C ASP A 100 6.41 8.94 -8.80
N LEU A 101 7.32 9.24 -9.73
CA LEU A 101 7.30 8.70 -11.09
C LEU A 101 7.46 7.17 -11.12
N ARG A 102 8.10 6.60 -10.10
CA ARG A 102 8.24 5.15 -9.93
C ARG A 102 6.91 4.43 -9.78
N LEU A 103 5.89 5.13 -9.26
CA LEU A 103 4.51 4.64 -9.18
C LEU A 103 3.67 5.16 -10.35
N THR A 104 3.69 6.48 -10.57
CA THR A 104 2.74 7.14 -11.49
C THR A 104 3.03 6.89 -12.96
N SER A 105 4.28 6.58 -13.36
CA SER A 105 4.62 6.34 -14.78
C SER A 105 3.89 5.12 -15.34
N SER A 106 3.79 4.04 -14.58
CA SER A 106 3.02 2.85 -14.96
C SER A 106 1.52 3.14 -15.04
N LEU A 107 0.99 3.93 -14.10
CA LEU A 107 -0.41 4.35 -14.10
C LEU A 107 -0.73 5.18 -15.36
N ILE A 108 0.17 6.09 -15.73
CA ILE A 108 0.02 6.91 -16.94
C ILE A 108 0.00 6.05 -18.21
N ASN A 109 0.75 4.94 -18.26
CA ASN A 109 0.69 4.05 -19.42
C ASN A 109 -0.64 3.32 -19.54
N LEU A 110 -1.32 3.06 -18.43
CA LEU A 110 -2.58 2.30 -18.39
C LEU A 110 -3.81 3.19 -18.53
N LEU A 111 -3.77 4.37 -17.90
CA LEU A 111 -4.91 5.27 -17.76
C LEU A 111 -4.83 6.50 -18.66
N GLY A 112 -3.64 6.79 -19.21
CA GLY A 112 -3.35 8.06 -19.88
C GLY A 112 -2.74 9.10 -18.96
N PRO A 113 -2.39 10.29 -19.48
CA PRO A 113 -1.60 11.29 -18.77
C PRO A 113 -2.37 12.03 -17.65
N ASP A 114 -3.70 12.00 -17.66
CA ASP A 114 -4.55 12.69 -16.70
C ASP A 114 -5.08 11.69 -15.66
N ILE A 115 -4.38 11.58 -14.54
CA ILE A 115 -4.71 10.65 -13.45
C ILE A 115 -5.10 11.40 -12.18
N LEU A 116 -6.16 10.93 -11.53
CA LEU A 116 -6.64 11.46 -10.25
C LEU A 116 -6.44 10.44 -9.14
N GLY A 117 -5.73 10.84 -8.08
CA GLY A 117 -5.63 10.05 -6.85
C GLY A 117 -6.90 10.16 -6.01
N ILE A 118 -7.81 9.19 -6.13
CA ILE A 118 -9.12 9.23 -5.44
C ILE A 118 -9.08 8.74 -3.98
N ASN A 119 -8.04 8.01 -3.59
CA ASN A 119 -7.88 7.47 -2.23
C ASN A 119 -6.42 7.17 -1.90
N ASN A 120 -6.07 7.25 -0.63
CA ASN A 120 -4.73 6.92 -0.12
C ASN A 120 -4.84 6.43 1.33
N LEU A 121 -4.19 5.31 1.63
CA LEU A 121 -4.20 4.68 2.94
C LEU A 121 -2.79 4.27 3.32
N PHE A 122 -2.44 4.42 4.59
CA PHE A 122 -1.34 3.70 5.21
C PHE A 122 -1.95 2.73 6.22
N ILE A 123 -1.59 1.45 6.13
CA ILE A 123 -2.28 0.35 6.82
C ILE A 123 -1.28 -0.38 7.69
N TRP A 124 -1.60 -0.55 8.96
CA TRP A 124 -0.85 -1.41 9.87
C TRP A 124 -1.52 -2.78 9.95
N LYS A 125 -0.71 -3.83 9.84
CA LYS A 125 -1.10 -5.21 10.11
C LYS A 125 -0.40 -5.66 11.39
N ALA A 126 -0.92 -5.20 12.53
CA ALA A 126 -0.37 -5.57 13.82
C ALA A 126 -0.38 -7.10 13.99
N PRO A 127 0.73 -7.73 14.41
CA PRO A 127 0.80 -9.18 14.56
C PRO A 127 -0.26 -9.72 15.51
N GLU A 128 -0.76 -10.93 15.22
CA GLU A 128 -1.76 -11.70 15.98
C GLU A 128 -3.18 -11.11 15.99
N ILE A 129 -3.35 -9.82 15.72
CA ILE A 129 -4.63 -9.11 15.78
C ILE A 129 -5.06 -8.53 14.42
N GLY A 130 -4.26 -8.79 13.38
CA GLY A 130 -4.57 -8.40 12.01
C GLY A 130 -5.80 -9.14 11.53
N LEU A 131 -6.87 -8.41 11.22
CA LEU A 131 -8.06 -9.01 10.64
C LEU A 131 -7.82 -9.29 9.15
N GLY A 132 -8.09 -10.52 8.73
CA GLY A 132 -8.18 -10.86 7.32
C GLY A 132 -9.25 -9.99 6.66
N PHE A 133 -8.88 -9.29 5.58
CA PHE A 133 -9.84 -8.52 4.81
C PHE A 133 -10.48 -9.45 3.77
N PRO A 134 -11.82 -9.58 3.72
CA PRO A 134 -12.47 -10.51 2.80
C PRO A 134 -12.14 -10.18 1.35
N TRP A 135 -12.23 -11.18 0.47
CA TRP A 135 -12.08 -10.99 -0.98
C TRP A 135 -13.04 -9.90 -1.48
N HIS A 136 -12.51 -8.93 -2.21
CA HIS A 136 -13.28 -7.81 -2.74
C HIS A 136 -12.61 -7.22 -4.00
N GLN A 137 -13.35 -6.35 -4.67
CA GLN A 137 -12.84 -5.46 -5.70
C GLN A 137 -13.05 -4.01 -5.26
N ASP A 138 -11.97 -3.22 -5.24
CA ASP A 138 -11.98 -1.84 -4.74
C ASP A 138 -13.04 -0.94 -5.42
N LYS A 139 -13.27 -1.14 -6.72
CA LYS A 139 -14.27 -0.39 -7.49
C LYS A 139 -15.66 -0.43 -6.86
N TYR A 140 -16.02 -1.54 -6.20
CA TYR A 140 -17.30 -1.69 -5.51
C TYR A 140 -17.51 -0.63 -4.42
N TYR A 141 -16.46 -0.27 -3.69
CA TYR A 141 -16.53 0.75 -2.62
C TYR A 141 -16.63 2.17 -3.18
N PHE A 142 -16.04 2.42 -4.35
CA PHE A 142 -15.97 3.76 -4.95
C PHE A 142 -17.14 4.11 -5.87
N ARG A 143 -17.90 3.12 -6.36
CA ARG A 143 -18.93 3.30 -7.40
C ARG A 143 -20.02 4.35 -7.12
N ARG A 144 -20.32 4.61 -5.83
CA ARG A 144 -21.33 5.62 -5.44
C ARG A 144 -20.75 7.03 -5.33
N ARG A 145 -19.43 7.14 -5.18
CA ARG A 145 -18.73 8.41 -4.93
C ARG A 145 -18.05 8.95 -6.19
N PHE A 146 -17.58 8.08 -7.07
CA PHE A 146 -16.86 8.45 -8.28
C PHE A 146 -17.43 7.73 -9.51
N ARG A 147 -17.59 8.47 -10.61
CA ARG A 147 -17.93 7.91 -11.92
C ARG A 147 -16.63 7.69 -12.69
N THR A 148 -16.12 6.47 -12.65
CA THR A 148 -14.85 6.09 -13.27
C THR A 148 -15.04 4.90 -14.19
N GLU A 149 -14.48 4.96 -15.40
CA GLU A 149 -14.44 3.80 -16.29
C GLU A 149 -13.49 2.73 -15.73
N THR A 150 -12.26 3.15 -15.46
CA THR A 150 -11.14 2.33 -14.99
C THR A 150 -10.51 2.93 -13.75
N THR A 151 -10.17 2.09 -12.77
CA THR A 151 -9.50 2.51 -11.52
C THR A 151 -8.36 1.56 -11.26
N VAL A 152 -7.17 2.10 -10.98
CA VAL A 152 -5.98 1.31 -10.74
C VAL A 152 -5.46 1.60 -9.34
N GLY A 153 -5.22 0.55 -8.55
CA GLY A 153 -4.68 0.65 -7.20
C GLY A 153 -3.23 0.20 -7.14
N THR A 154 -2.36 1.03 -6.54
CA THR A 154 -0.99 0.65 -6.16
C THR A 154 -0.96 0.18 -4.71
N TRP A 155 -0.15 -0.84 -4.43
CA TRP A 155 0.08 -1.32 -3.06
C TRP A 155 1.57 -1.51 -2.86
N THR A 156 2.16 -0.79 -1.91
CA THR A 156 3.59 -0.84 -1.63
C THR A 156 3.79 -1.50 -0.28
N ALA A 157 4.59 -2.56 -0.19
CA ALA A 157 5.01 -3.05 1.13
C ALA A 157 5.96 -2.02 1.71
N ILE A 158 5.65 -1.56 2.92
CA ILE A 158 6.49 -0.62 3.65
C ILE A 158 7.55 -1.41 4.42
N ASP A 159 7.13 -2.53 5.04
CA ASP A 159 7.96 -3.55 5.67
C ASP A 159 7.91 -4.88 4.90
N THR A 160 8.58 -5.91 5.43
CA THR A 160 8.54 -7.26 4.85
C THR A 160 7.12 -7.82 4.90
N ALA A 161 6.59 -8.19 3.73
CA ALA A 161 5.28 -8.78 3.60
C ALA A 161 5.39 -10.15 2.89
N ASP A 162 5.19 -11.21 3.66
CA ASP A 162 5.16 -12.60 3.20
C ASP A 162 3.83 -13.27 3.57
N GLN A 163 3.69 -14.56 3.27
CA GLN A 163 2.45 -15.30 3.51
C GLN A 163 2.08 -15.37 4.99
N GLU A 164 3.06 -15.31 5.89
CA GLU A 164 2.86 -15.39 7.35
C GLU A 164 2.57 -14.02 7.97
N ASN A 165 3.11 -12.95 7.38
CA ASN A 165 2.98 -11.56 7.84
C ASN A 165 1.91 -10.77 7.05
N GLY A 166 0.97 -11.48 6.42
CA GLY A 166 -0.17 -10.87 5.75
C GLY A 166 0.19 -10.12 4.48
N CYS A 167 0.91 -10.75 3.57
CA CYS A 167 1.06 -10.25 2.20
C CYS A 167 -0.30 -10.08 1.51
N LEU A 168 -0.27 -9.41 0.38
CA LEU A 168 -1.46 -9.31 -0.44
C LEU A 168 -1.67 -10.58 -1.26
N HIS A 169 -2.89 -11.09 -1.25
CA HIS A 169 -3.36 -12.10 -2.19
C HIS A 169 -4.19 -11.45 -3.31
N VAL A 170 -3.99 -11.92 -4.54
CA VAL A 170 -4.72 -11.47 -5.73
C VAL A 170 -5.15 -12.70 -6.52
N ILE A 171 -6.40 -12.70 -6.99
CA ILE A 171 -6.86 -13.70 -7.95
C ILE A 171 -6.47 -13.21 -9.34
N SER A 172 -5.68 -14.00 -10.06
CA SER A 172 -5.27 -13.69 -11.44
C SER A 172 -6.48 -13.84 -12.36
N VAL A 173 -6.96 -12.72 -12.89
CA VAL A 173 -8.05 -12.68 -13.87
C VAL A 173 -7.88 -11.50 -14.81
N ALA A 174 -8.18 -11.72 -16.09
CA ALA A 174 -8.23 -10.65 -17.06
C ALA A 174 -9.29 -9.62 -16.64
N THR A 175 -8.83 -8.48 -16.15
CA THR A 175 -9.66 -7.36 -15.73
C THR A 175 -9.17 -6.11 -16.46
N LYS A 176 -10.06 -5.15 -16.71
CA LYS A 176 -9.64 -3.81 -17.14
C LYS A 176 -9.00 -3.10 -15.93
N ALA A 177 -7.71 -3.39 -15.75
CA ALA A 177 -6.69 -2.74 -14.94
C ALA A 177 -6.86 -2.75 -13.41
N ILE A 178 -6.15 -3.66 -12.75
CA ILE A 178 -5.45 -3.33 -11.50
C ILE A 178 -3.94 -3.39 -11.85
N THR A 179 -3.13 -2.50 -11.30
CA THR A 179 -1.68 -2.53 -11.46
C THR A 179 -1.10 -2.32 -10.09
N LYS A 180 -0.89 -3.46 -9.46
CA LYS A 180 -0.54 -3.55 -8.06
C LYS A 180 0.97 -3.64 -7.92
N VAL A 181 1.66 -2.50 -7.94
CA VAL A 181 3.13 -2.46 -7.81
C VAL A 181 3.59 -2.90 -6.41
N ILE A 182 3.67 -4.20 -6.16
CA ILE A 182 4.19 -4.78 -4.92
C ILE A 182 5.70 -4.61 -4.88
N SER A 183 6.20 -3.61 -4.15
CA SER A 183 7.60 -3.57 -3.70
C SER A 183 7.71 -4.49 -2.51
N SER A 184 8.43 -5.62 -2.60
CA SER A 184 8.87 -6.37 -1.42
C SER A 184 10.35 -6.14 -1.21
N ASN A 185 10.74 -5.88 0.04
CA ASN A 185 12.13 -5.91 0.45
C ASN A 185 12.53 -7.37 0.64
N THR A 186 13.27 -7.94 -0.31
CA THR A 186 14.00 -9.19 -0.07
C THR A 186 15.15 -8.92 0.89
N MET A 187 14.96 -9.31 2.16
CA MET A 187 15.95 -9.75 3.15
C MET A 187 17.40 -9.27 2.96
N THR A 188 17.78 -8.17 3.61
CA THR A 188 19.03 -8.17 4.40
C THR A 188 18.63 -8.03 5.87
N SER A 189 19.09 -8.97 6.68
CA SER A 189 18.66 -9.20 8.05
C SER A 189 18.78 -7.95 8.93
N ARG A 190 17.64 -7.34 9.26
CA ARG A 190 17.45 -6.73 10.58
C ARG A 190 16.26 -7.41 11.24
N VAL A 191 16.56 -8.53 11.89
CA VAL A 191 15.67 -9.17 12.86
C VAL A 191 15.39 -8.14 13.95
N ARG A 192 14.25 -7.45 13.90
CA ARG A 192 13.65 -6.90 15.13
C ARG A 192 13.10 -8.10 15.88
N ASN A 193 13.87 -8.54 16.87
CA ASN A 193 13.61 -9.63 17.80
C ASN A 193 12.09 -9.79 18.09
N ARG A 194 11.46 -10.82 17.51
CA ARG A 194 10.12 -11.27 17.88
C ARG A 194 10.14 -12.78 18.01
N ARG A 195 9.82 -13.24 19.21
CA ARG A 195 9.76 -14.64 19.59
C ARG A 195 8.69 -15.33 18.75
N SER A 196 9.07 -16.45 18.14
CA SER A 196 8.17 -17.37 17.46
C SER A 196 7.24 -18.06 18.47
N SER A 197 5.94 -18.04 18.23
CA SER A 197 5.01 -19.02 18.80
C SER A 197 4.08 -19.54 17.70
N SER A 198 4.00 -20.86 17.62
CA SER A 198 3.34 -21.68 16.62
C SER A 198 1.85 -21.38 16.46
N TRP A 199 1.40 -21.30 15.20
CA TRP A 199 -0.02 -21.34 14.83
C TRP A 199 -0.63 -22.71 15.13
N HIS A 200 -1.87 -22.73 15.60
CA HIS A 200 -2.73 -23.92 15.61
C HIS A 200 -3.83 -23.71 14.58
N GLU A 201 -3.93 -24.66 13.65
CA GLU A 201 -4.94 -24.74 12.60
C GLU A 201 -6.33 -24.95 13.21
N GLY A 202 -7.31 -24.23 12.66
CA GLY A 202 -8.71 -24.40 13.05
C GLY A 202 -9.64 -23.60 12.15
N PHE A 203 -9.78 -24.00 10.89
CA PHE A 203 -10.93 -23.60 10.06
C PHE A 203 -11.87 -24.80 9.93
N ALA A 204 -13.06 -24.68 10.52
CA ALA A 204 -14.19 -25.52 10.20
C ALA A 204 -14.94 -24.93 8.99
N THR A 205 -15.44 -25.86 8.18
CA THR A 205 -16.17 -25.78 6.90
C THR A 205 -17.06 -24.58 6.63
#